data_AF-A0A7D5MWI6-F1
#
_entry.id   AF-A0A7D5MWI6-F1
#
_cell.length_a   1.000
_cell.length_b   1.000
_cell.length_c   1.000
_cell.angle_alpha   90.00
_cell.angle_beta   90.00
_cell.angle_gamma   90.00
#
_symmetry.space_group_name_H-M   'P 1'
#
loop_
_entity.id
_entity.type
_entity.pdbx_description
1 polymer ?
#
loop_
_entity_poly.entity_id
_entity_poly.type
_entity_poly.pdbx_seq_one_letter_code
_entity_poly.pdbx_strand_id
1 'polypeptide(L)'
;MIGSLVVTAGSGNRANENHGIANTHIATGSGNDDVIGRASTTAADGAIGNFTTVTDTDGIHGSTIETGVGRDTVIGRTAATTGDQTALDELDGIETSTIDTGKGDDSVTGISSVTVVGTGTVNSGIDDTHIATGSGCDAVIGRVSVTGDATSDIGDNNGIHASEIFTGRDNDLVKGIASLSGLSASDPGTAFGDGIQGGIIDTGDGADTVIGLGADISLNGSGTSEGLDSTVIDLGSGNDTVFARGGAAGISHVLIDGRRGDDLFDVNSGTGTLNGGFGDDRLILAKNSTDYEFIDTGVHSGTIADSATSGDATYLLVGTIEEFTFDNGTFTFDQLFMA
;
A
#
# COMPACT_ATOMS: atom_id res chain seq x y z
N MET A 1 -8.10 -12.78 -21.47
CA MET A 1 -6.88 -12.79 -22.31
C MET A 1 -5.67 -13.07 -21.42
N ILE A 2 -4.76 -13.96 -21.83
CA ILE A 2 -3.55 -14.27 -21.05
C ILE A 2 -2.33 -13.84 -21.88
N GLY A 3 -1.62 -12.80 -21.45
CA GLY A 3 -0.29 -12.45 -21.93
C GLY A 3 0.78 -13.05 -21.00
N SER A 4 1.86 -13.60 -21.56
CA SER A 4 2.97 -14.11 -20.74
C SER A 4 4.27 -13.93 -21.52
N LEU A 5 5.21 -13.17 -20.96
CA LEU A 5 6.57 -13.00 -21.46
C LEU A 5 7.57 -13.43 -20.38
N VAL A 6 8.60 -14.16 -20.77
CA VAL A 6 9.70 -14.56 -19.88
C VAL A 6 10.99 -14.11 -20.54
N VAL A 7 11.74 -13.21 -19.89
CA VAL A 7 13.04 -12.72 -20.36
C VAL A 7 14.14 -13.25 -19.45
N THR A 8 15.14 -13.90 -20.04
CA THR A 8 16.35 -14.34 -19.31
C THR A 8 17.54 -13.51 -19.80
N ALA A 9 18.08 -12.66 -18.93
CA ALA A 9 19.26 -11.87 -19.25
C ALA A 9 20.54 -12.65 -18.89
N GLY A 10 21.45 -12.79 -19.85
CA GLY A 10 22.79 -13.37 -19.63
C GLY A 10 23.75 -12.34 -19.03
N SER A 11 24.83 -12.82 -18.38
CA SER A 11 25.84 -11.96 -17.76
C SER A 11 26.49 -11.01 -18.79
N GLY A 12 26.45 -9.71 -18.49
CA GLY A 12 27.12 -8.67 -19.27
C GLY A 12 26.26 -7.81 -20.22
N ASN A 13 24.93 -7.94 -20.19
CA ASN A 13 24.01 -7.07 -20.94
C ASN A 13 22.97 -6.42 -20.00
N ARG A 14 22.58 -5.17 -20.29
CA ARG A 14 21.35 -4.58 -19.74
C ARG A 14 20.17 -5.45 -20.14
N ALA A 15 19.37 -5.91 -19.18
CA ALA A 15 18.05 -6.43 -19.50
C ALA A 15 17.18 -5.21 -19.83
N ASN A 16 16.72 -5.10 -21.08
CA ASN A 16 15.73 -4.10 -21.44
C ASN A 16 14.41 -4.40 -20.71
N GLU A 17 13.58 -3.36 -20.56
CA GLU A 17 12.18 -3.40 -20.09
C GLU A 17 11.47 -4.72 -20.43
N ASN A 18 10.88 -5.36 -19.41
CA ASN A 18 10.26 -6.67 -19.55
C ASN A 18 8.81 -6.64 -19.06
N HIS A 19 7.89 -6.56 -20.01
CA HIS A 19 6.48 -6.32 -19.71
C HIS A 19 5.59 -7.47 -20.16
N GLY A 20 4.66 -7.89 -19.30
CA GLY A 20 3.69 -8.94 -19.62
C GLY A 20 2.61 -8.46 -20.60
N ILE A 21 1.98 -7.33 -20.27
CA ILE A 21 1.08 -6.54 -21.13
C ILE A 21 1.61 -5.11 -21.08
N ALA A 22 1.80 -4.47 -22.23
CA ALA A 22 2.40 -3.14 -22.28
C ALA A 22 1.77 -2.25 -23.33
N ASN A 23 1.56 -0.97 -23.01
CA ASN A 23 1.26 0.09 -23.98
C ASN A 23 0.10 -0.26 -24.92
N THR A 24 -0.95 -0.88 -24.37
CA THR A 24 -2.08 -1.38 -25.15
C THR A 24 -3.42 -0.99 -24.52
N HIS A 25 -4.45 -1.00 -25.36
CA HIS A 25 -5.83 -0.89 -24.92
C HIS A 25 -6.49 -2.28 -25.04
N ILE A 26 -7.03 -2.80 -23.93
CA ILE A 26 -7.80 -4.04 -23.86
C ILE A 26 -9.24 -3.70 -23.45
N ALA A 27 -10.21 -4.10 -24.28
CA ALA A 27 -11.63 -4.04 -23.94
C ALA A 27 -12.26 -5.44 -24.12
N THR A 28 -12.86 -6.01 -23.07
CA THR A 28 -13.38 -7.40 -23.09
C THR A 28 -14.90 -7.48 -23.18
N GLY A 29 -15.63 -6.53 -22.58
CA GLY A 29 -17.03 -6.24 -22.87
C GLY A 29 -18.01 -6.69 -21.78
N SER A 30 -18.61 -7.87 -21.91
CA SER A 30 -19.60 -8.34 -20.96
C SER A 30 -19.41 -9.82 -20.69
N GLY A 31 -19.69 -10.24 -19.46
CA GLY A 31 -19.32 -11.57 -18.97
C GLY A 31 -18.15 -11.44 -18.00
N ASN A 32 -17.73 -12.56 -17.44
CA ASN A 32 -16.62 -12.57 -16.49
C ASN A 32 -15.31 -12.65 -17.27
N ASP A 33 -14.49 -11.61 -17.18
CA ASP A 33 -13.28 -11.43 -17.97
C ASP A 33 -12.01 -11.47 -17.12
N ASP A 34 -11.02 -12.23 -17.59
CA ASP A 34 -9.69 -12.29 -16.99
C ASP A 34 -8.67 -11.54 -17.87
N VAL A 35 -7.99 -10.53 -17.35
CA VAL A 35 -6.85 -9.86 -17.99
C VAL A 35 -5.61 -10.11 -17.14
N ILE A 36 -4.68 -10.93 -17.66
CA ILE A 36 -3.51 -11.37 -16.89
C ILE A 36 -2.24 -11.02 -17.64
N GLY A 37 -1.44 -10.14 -17.04
CA GLY A 37 -0.08 -9.79 -17.45
C GLY A 37 0.95 -10.45 -16.54
N ARG A 38 1.99 -11.05 -17.13
CA ARG A 38 3.08 -11.69 -16.40
C ARG A 38 4.42 -11.37 -17.03
N ALA A 39 5.34 -10.87 -16.21
CA ALA A 39 6.75 -10.77 -16.55
C ALA A 39 7.61 -11.44 -15.49
N SER A 40 8.77 -11.89 -15.90
CA SER A 40 9.78 -12.37 -14.97
C SER A 40 11.17 -12.13 -15.53
N THR A 41 12.07 -11.67 -14.69
CA THR A 41 13.47 -11.38 -15.04
C THR A 41 14.42 -12.15 -14.14
N THR A 42 15.44 -12.77 -14.74
CA THR A 42 16.56 -13.34 -13.99
C THR A 42 17.83 -12.69 -14.48
N ALA A 43 18.58 -12.08 -13.56
CA ALA A 43 19.87 -11.48 -13.81
C ALA A 43 20.93 -12.23 -12.99
N ALA A 44 21.91 -12.80 -13.69
CA ALA A 44 23.06 -13.44 -13.05
C ALA A 44 24.05 -12.40 -12.52
N ASP A 45 24.90 -12.82 -11.58
CA ASP A 45 26.00 -12.00 -11.03
C ASP A 45 26.74 -11.25 -12.14
N GLY A 46 26.85 -9.94 -11.95
CA GLY A 46 27.80 -9.15 -12.70
C GLY A 46 29.24 -9.65 -12.46
N ALA A 47 30.09 -9.53 -13.48
CA ALA A 47 31.53 -9.65 -13.23
C ALA A 47 31.94 -8.59 -12.19
N ILE A 48 32.86 -8.90 -11.27
CA ILE A 48 33.33 -7.96 -10.23
C ILE A 48 33.63 -6.58 -10.85
N GLY A 49 32.91 -5.55 -10.42
CA GLY A 49 33.03 -4.17 -10.92
C GLY A 49 32.17 -3.81 -12.15
N ASN A 50 31.28 -4.69 -12.60
CA ASN A 50 30.32 -4.43 -13.67
C ASN A 50 28.90 -4.79 -13.21
N PHE A 51 28.14 -3.78 -12.81
CA PHE A 51 26.75 -3.96 -12.40
C PHE A 51 25.87 -4.36 -13.59
N THR A 52 25.07 -5.39 -13.43
CA THR A 52 23.95 -5.67 -14.34
C THR A 52 22.76 -4.83 -13.86
N THR A 53 22.19 -3.99 -14.71
CA THR A 53 20.95 -3.27 -14.39
C THR A 53 19.78 -3.93 -15.11
N VAL A 54 18.71 -4.22 -14.37
CA VAL A 54 17.38 -4.50 -14.90
C VAL A 54 16.59 -3.22 -14.69
N THR A 55 16.27 -2.53 -15.78
CA THR A 55 15.74 -1.16 -15.71
C THR A 55 14.24 -1.07 -15.53
N ASP A 56 13.51 -2.17 -15.76
CA ASP A 56 12.05 -2.20 -15.61
C ASP A 56 11.52 -3.63 -15.82
N THR A 57 10.55 -4.09 -15.05
CA THR A 57 9.87 -5.36 -15.29
C THR A 57 8.46 -5.30 -14.71
N ASP A 58 7.43 -5.30 -15.58
CA ASP A 58 6.04 -5.17 -15.14
C ASP A 58 5.12 -6.29 -15.59
N GLY A 59 4.12 -6.58 -14.76
CA GLY A 59 3.04 -7.47 -15.14
C GLY A 59 2.19 -6.81 -16.21
N ILE A 60 1.75 -5.58 -15.92
CA ILE A 60 0.96 -4.70 -16.79
C ILE A 60 1.56 -3.30 -16.71
N HIS A 61 1.95 -2.73 -17.84
CA HIS A 61 2.62 -1.42 -17.94
C HIS A 61 1.89 -0.49 -18.91
N GLY A 62 1.68 0.78 -18.55
CA GLY A 62 1.23 1.81 -19.49
C GLY A 62 -0.03 1.46 -20.28
N SER A 63 -0.95 0.68 -19.71
CA SER A 63 -2.08 0.07 -20.44
C SER A 63 -3.44 0.59 -19.98
N THR A 64 -4.40 0.61 -20.90
CA THR A 64 -5.81 0.88 -20.61
C THR A 64 -6.60 -0.43 -20.67
N ILE A 65 -7.29 -0.78 -19.59
CA ILE A 65 -8.07 -2.01 -19.47
C ILE A 65 -9.51 -1.66 -19.10
N GLU A 66 -10.46 -2.08 -19.93
CA GLU A 66 -11.90 -1.89 -19.73
C GLU A 66 -12.59 -3.28 -19.77
N THR A 67 -13.07 -3.80 -18.64
CA THR A 67 -13.66 -5.16 -18.62
C THR A 67 -15.17 -5.17 -18.80
N GLY A 68 -15.89 -4.25 -18.14
CA GLY A 68 -17.27 -3.90 -18.46
C GLY A 68 -18.29 -4.41 -17.45
N VAL A 69 -19.15 -5.37 -17.81
CA VAL A 69 -20.14 -5.91 -16.86
C VAL A 69 -19.90 -7.39 -16.65
N GLY A 70 -19.62 -7.78 -15.41
CA GLY A 70 -19.30 -9.15 -15.04
C GLY A 70 -18.59 -9.20 -13.71
N ARG A 71 -18.15 -10.39 -13.31
CA ARG A 71 -17.13 -10.52 -12.27
C ARG A 71 -15.80 -10.61 -12.98
N ASP A 72 -15.05 -9.52 -12.96
CA ASP A 72 -13.84 -9.35 -13.75
C ASP A 72 -12.60 -9.42 -12.88
N THR A 73 -11.47 -9.75 -13.50
CA THR A 73 -10.21 -9.96 -12.81
C THR A 73 -9.05 -9.44 -13.63
N VAL A 74 -8.36 -8.44 -13.12
CA VAL A 74 -7.14 -7.87 -13.69
C VAL A 74 -5.97 -8.22 -12.78
N ILE A 75 -4.98 -8.93 -13.32
CA ILE A 75 -3.82 -9.37 -12.55
C ILE A 75 -2.53 -9.02 -13.30
N GLY A 76 -1.72 -8.18 -12.66
CA GLY A 76 -0.33 -7.97 -13.02
C GLY A 76 0.59 -8.74 -12.07
N ARG A 77 1.47 -9.60 -12.61
CA ARG A 77 2.47 -10.31 -11.81
C ARG A 77 3.87 -10.15 -12.33
N THR A 78 4.77 -9.88 -11.41
CA THR A 78 6.21 -9.83 -11.67
C THR A 78 6.99 -10.69 -10.71
N ALA A 79 8.11 -11.19 -11.23
CA ALA A 79 9.07 -11.93 -10.44
C ALA A 79 10.48 -11.59 -10.91
N ALA A 80 11.35 -11.19 -9.99
CA ALA A 80 12.76 -11.00 -10.28
C ALA A 80 13.64 -11.87 -9.39
N THR A 81 14.74 -12.36 -9.96
CA THR A 81 15.84 -12.97 -9.21
C THR A 81 17.14 -12.34 -9.64
N THR A 82 17.87 -11.79 -8.69
CA THR A 82 19.15 -11.10 -8.94
C THR A 82 20.30 -11.71 -8.17
N GLY A 83 21.50 -11.52 -8.72
CA GLY A 83 22.78 -11.91 -8.12
C GLY A 83 23.60 -10.72 -7.60
N ASP A 84 24.66 -10.98 -6.82
CA ASP A 84 25.36 -10.11 -5.83
C ASP A 84 25.84 -8.72 -6.33
N GLN A 85 25.72 -8.44 -7.62
CA GLN A 85 26.16 -7.22 -8.30
C GLN A 85 25.13 -6.76 -9.35
N THR A 86 23.85 -6.85 -9.00
CA THR A 86 22.74 -6.42 -9.85
C THR A 86 21.98 -5.30 -9.18
N ALA A 87 21.60 -4.28 -9.95
CA ALA A 87 20.63 -3.28 -9.54
C ALA A 87 19.29 -3.58 -10.26
N LEU A 88 18.23 -3.76 -9.46
CA LEU A 88 16.86 -3.66 -9.95
C LEU A 88 16.42 -2.22 -9.79
N ASP A 89 16.02 -1.60 -10.90
CA ASP A 89 15.52 -0.23 -10.89
C ASP A 89 14.07 -0.23 -10.36
N GLU A 90 13.19 -0.95 -11.07
CA GLU A 90 11.74 -0.96 -10.84
C GLU A 90 11.15 -2.34 -11.17
N LEU A 91 10.16 -2.79 -10.40
CA LEU A 91 9.48 -4.07 -10.58
C LEU A 91 8.06 -4.00 -10.03
N ASP A 92 7.08 -3.88 -10.94
CA ASP A 92 5.71 -3.65 -10.52
C ASP A 92 4.73 -4.70 -10.99
N GLY A 93 3.77 -5.06 -10.12
CA GLY A 93 2.66 -5.89 -10.57
C GLY A 93 1.90 -5.19 -11.70
N ILE A 94 1.44 -3.97 -11.43
CA ILE A 94 0.74 -3.08 -12.36
C ILE A 94 1.35 -1.68 -12.20
N GLU A 95 1.76 -1.06 -13.31
CA GLU A 95 2.38 0.26 -13.32
C GLU A 95 1.70 1.17 -14.38
N THR A 96 1.61 2.47 -14.08
CA THR A 96 1.27 3.55 -15.02
C THR A 96 0.03 3.27 -15.88
N SER A 97 -0.95 2.55 -15.32
CA SER A 97 -2.08 2.01 -16.06
C SER A 97 -3.41 2.65 -15.68
N THR A 98 -4.41 2.48 -16.55
CA THR A 98 -5.80 2.87 -16.28
C THR A 98 -6.66 1.63 -16.36
N ILE A 99 -7.39 1.31 -15.29
CA ILE A 99 -8.23 0.12 -15.18
C ILE A 99 -9.64 0.56 -14.81
N ASP A 100 -10.61 0.21 -15.66
CA ASP A 100 -12.04 0.35 -15.40
C ASP A 100 -12.69 -1.04 -15.49
N THR A 101 -13.11 -1.60 -14.34
CA THR A 101 -13.75 -2.92 -14.34
C THR A 101 -15.27 -2.86 -14.51
N GLY A 102 -15.87 -1.69 -14.29
CA GLY A 102 -17.24 -1.36 -14.62
C GLY A 102 -18.27 -1.79 -13.57
N LYS A 103 -18.90 -2.96 -13.70
CA LYS A 103 -19.92 -3.43 -12.75
C LYS A 103 -19.82 -4.92 -12.49
N GLY A 104 -19.89 -5.26 -11.21
CA GLY A 104 -19.97 -6.59 -10.65
C GLY A 104 -18.94 -6.71 -9.53
N ASP A 105 -18.74 -7.91 -8.99
CA ASP A 105 -17.73 -8.08 -7.93
C ASP A 105 -16.36 -8.27 -8.58
N ASP A 106 -15.59 -7.21 -8.72
CA ASP A 106 -14.36 -7.19 -9.51
C ASP A 106 -13.10 -7.31 -8.64
N SER A 107 -11.99 -7.70 -9.27
CA SER A 107 -10.70 -7.79 -8.60
C SER A 107 -9.57 -7.22 -9.46
N VAL A 108 -8.84 -6.27 -8.89
CA VAL A 108 -7.57 -5.77 -9.44
C VAL A 108 -6.46 -6.18 -8.48
N THR A 109 -5.47 -6.90 -8.98
CA THR A 109 -4.38 -7.41 -8.15
C THR A 109 -3.02 -7.24 -8.81
N GLY A 110 -2.18 -6.43 -8.18
CA GLY A 110 -0.79 -6.26 -8.51
C GLY A 110 0.11 -7.04 -7.56
N ILE A 111 0.96 -7.92 -8.08
CA ILE A 111 1.89 -8.73 -7.30
C ILE A 111 3.30 -8.55 -7.84
N SER A 112 4.17 -8.00 -7.02
CA SER A 112 5.62 -7.95 -7.26
C SER A 112 6.35 -8.85 -6.27
N SER A 113 7.30 -9.64 -6.77
CA SER A 113 8.11 -10.54 -5.94
C SER A 113 9.56 -10.53 -6.38
N VAL A 114 10.44 -10.18 -5.44
CA VAL A 114 11.87 -10.12 -5.68
C VAL A 114 12.59 -11.08 -4.76
N THR A 115 13.48 -11.88 -5.35
CA THR A 115 14.57 -12.54 -4.60
C THR A 115 15.86 -11.80 -4.91
N VAL A 116 16.33 -10.99 -3.97
CA VAL A 116 17.52 -10.14 -4.11
C VAL A 116 18.73 -10.78 -3.45
N VAL A 117 19.78 -10.97 -4.21
CA VAL A 117 21.14 -11.15 -3.69
C VAL A 117 21.87 -9.92 -4.24
N GLY A 118 21.84 -8.74 -3.59
CA GLY A 118 22.29 -7.46 -4.20
C GLY A 118 21.50 -6.18 -3.83
N THR A 119 21.48 -5.17 -4.73
CA THR A 119 20.76 -3.87 -4.60
C THR A 119 19.43 -3.84 -5.35
N GLY A 120 18.43 -3.10 -4.85
CA GLY A 120 17.18 -2.76 -5.57
C GLY A 120 16.64 -1.39 -5.15
N THR A 121 15.86 -0.71 -5.99
CA THR A 121 15.45 0.69 -5.71
C THR A 121 13.95 0.93 -5.56
N VAL A 122 13.06 0.32 -6.35
CA VAL A 122 11.60 0.45 -6.15
C VAL A 122 10.90 -0.84 -6.55
N ASN A 123 9.97 -1.32 -5.72
CA ASN A 123 9.10 -2.45 -6.07
C ASN A 123 7.69 -2.21 -5.53
N SER A 124 6.68 -2.20 -6.39
CA SER A 124 5.29 -1.98 -6.00
C SER A 124 4.40 -3.15 -6.42
N GLY A 125 3.38 -3.45 -5.62
CA GLY A 125 2.29 -4.28 -6.10
C GLY A 125 1.55 -3.57 -7.24
N ILE A 126 1.11 -2.35 -6.97
CA ILE A 126 0.44 -1.43 -7.90
C ILE A 126 1.13 -0.07 -7.78
N ASP A 127 1.55 0.54 -8.88
CA ASP A 127 2.22 1.85 -8.93
C ASP A 127 1.57 2.79 -9.95
N ASP A 128 1.49 4.08 -9.63
CA ASP A 128 1.01 5.19 -10.48
C ASP A 128 -0.19 4.80 -11.37
N THR A 129 -1.16 4.08 -10.79
CA THR A 129 -2.26 3.48 -11.53
C THR A 129 -3.59 4.11 -11.11
N HIS A 130 -4.41 4.43 -12.09
CA HIS A 130 -5.79 4.84 -11.89
C HIS A 130 -6.72 3.62 -12.00
N ILE A 131 -7.47 3.32 -10.94
CA ILE A 131 -8.37 2.17 -10.85
C ILE A 131 -9.78 2.64 -10.50
N ALA A 132 -10.75 2.26 -11.32
CA ALA A 132 -12.18 2.44 -11.05
C ALA A 132 -12.89 1.08 -11.16
N THR A 133 -13.51 0.59 -10.09
CA THR A 133 -14.18 -0.73 -10.11
C THR A 133 -15.70 -0.64 -10.22
N GLY A 134 -16.28 0.44 -9.71
CA GLY A 134 -17.61 0.89 -10.09
C GLY A 134 -18.71 0.48 -9.11
N SER A 135 -19.34 -0.68 -9.30
CA SER A 135 -20.38 -1.14 -8.36
C SER A 135 -20.33 -2.64 -8.20
N GLY A 136 -20.40 -3.12 -6.97
CA GLY A 136 -20.27 -4.51 -6.59
C GLY A 136 -19.26 -4.63 -5.45
N CYS A 137 -19.05 -5.83 -4.93
CA CYS A 137 -18.07 -5.99 -3.85
C CYS A 137 -16.67 -6.17 -4.45
N ASP A 138 -15.94 -5.07 -4.59
CA ASP A 138 -14.69 -5.00 -5.32
C ASP A 138 -13.46 -5.17 -4.44
N ALA A 139 -12.36 -5.61 -5.03
CA ALA A 139 -11.09 -5.78 -4.33
C ALA A 139 -9.90 -5.25 -5.14
N VAL A 140 -9.21 -4.25 -4.60
CA VAL A 140 -7.93 -3.73 -5.11
C VAL A 140 -6.81 -4.13 -4.16
N ILE A 141 -5.92 -5.00 -4.63
CA ILE A 141 -4.90 -5.63 -3.79
C ILE A 141 -3.51 -5.44 -4.41
N GLY A 142 -2.68 -4.66 -3.74
CA GLY A 142 -1.27 -4.51 -4.07
C GLY A 142 -0.39 -5.29 -3.10
N ARG A 143 0.53 -6.10 -3.61
CA ARG A 143 1.46 -6.91 -2.81
C ARG A 143 2.87 -6.83 -3.35
N VAL A 144 3.80 -6.46 -2.49
CA VAL A 144 5.23 -6.61 -2.73
C VAL A 144 5.84 -7.59 -1.74
N SER A 145 6.76 -8.41 -2.22
CA SER A 145 7.59 -9.25 -1.35
C SER A 145 9.04 -9.24 -1.80
N VAL A 146 9.93 -8.82 -0.92
CA VAL A 146 11.38 -8.83 -1.14
C VAL A 146 12.03 -9.78 -0.16
N THR A 147 12.81 -10.72 -0.68
CA THR A 147 13.56 -11.68 0.14
C THR A 147 15.02 -11.73 -0.29
N GLY A 148 15.93 -11.71 0.68
CA GLY A 148 17.33 -12.08 0.45
C GLY A 148 18.30 -11.36 1.38
N ASP A 149 19.60 -11.62 1.21
CA ASP A 149 20.65 -11.18 2.14
C ASP A 149 21.15 -9.75 1.89
N ALA A 150 20.46 -9.03 0.99
CA ALA A 150 20.75 -7.70 0.47
C ALA A 150 21.76 -6.96 1.34
N THR A 151 23.00 -6.94 0.85
CA THR A 151 24.12 -6.26 1.50
C THR A 151 24.11 -4.76 1.21
N SER A 152 22.98 -4.23 0.73
CA SER A 152 22.88 -2.90 0.11
C SER A 152 21.43 -2.41 0.01
N ASP A 153 21.26 -1.13 -0.34
CA ASP A 153 20.01 -0.37 -0.51
C ASP A 153 18.91 -1.15 -1.25
N ILE A 154 17.69 -1.14 -0.69
CA ILE A 154 16.50 -1.87 -1.21
C ILE A 154 15.39 -0.89 -1.62
N GLY A 155 15.59 0.41 -1.38
CA GLY A 155 14.69 1.49 -1.74
C GLY A 155 13.23 1.25 -1.34
N ASP A 156 12.28 1.74 -2.14
CA ASP A 156 10.87 1.81 -1.77
C ASP A 156 10.13 0.52 -2.14
N ASN A 157 9.46 -0.10 -1.16
CA ASN A 157 8.74 -1.35 -1.39
C ASN A 157 7.31 -1.21 -0.89
N ASN A 158 6.39 -1.04 -1.83
CA ASN A 158 5.03 -0.65 -1.51
C ASN A 158 4.02 -1.73 -1.94
N GLY A 159 3.01 -1.98 -1.11
CA GLY A 159 1.86 -2.74 -1.57
C GLY A 159 1.17 -2.00 -2.72
N ILE A 160 0.77 -0.76 -2.45
CA ILE A 160 0.19 0.19 -3.41
C ILE A 160 0.95 1.50 -3.29
N HIS A 161 1.39 2.07 -4.41
CA HIS A 161 2.14 3.32 -4.47
C HIS A 161 1.49 4.31 -5.44
N ALA A 162 1.41 5.58 -5.03
CA ALA A 162 1.03 6.73 -5.86
C ALA A 162 -0.24 6.56 -6.71
N SER A 163 -1.18 5.71 -6.28
CA SER A 163 -2.31 5.30 -7.11
C SER A 163 -3.61 6.01 -6.74
N GLU A 164 -4.50 6.17 -7.72
CA GLU A 164 -5.85 6.69 -7.51
C GLU A 164 -6.84 5.52 -7.62
N ILE A 165 -7.60 5.25 -6.54
CA ILE A 165 -8.49 4.10 -6.45
C ILE A 165 -9.90 4.57 -6.09
N PHE A 166 -10.87 4.21 -6.94
CA PHE A 166 -12.28 4.52 -6.80
C PHE A 166 -13.09 3.23 -6.85
N THR A 167 -13.63 2.76 -5.71
CA THR A 167 -14.32 1.46 -5.67
C THR A 167 -15.83 1.57 -5.88
N GLY A 168 -16.44 2.62 -5.33
CA GLY A 168 -17.69 3.18 -5.82
C GLY A 168 -18.92 2.85 -4.97
N ARG A 169 -19.52 1.67 -5.12
CA ARG A 169 -20.68 1.27 -4.30
C ARG A 169 -20.59 -0.18 -3.90
N ASP A 170 -21.25 -0.49 -2.80
CA ASP A 170 -21.28 -1.78 -2.11
C ASP A 170 -19.99 -1.96 -1.28
N ASN A 171 -19.78 -3.14 -0.69
CA ASN A 171 -18.71 -3.31 0.29
C ASN A 171 -17.38 -3.66 -0.38
N ASP A 172 -16.43 -2.75 -0.32
CA ASP A 172 -15.16 -2.82 -1.05
C ASP A 172 -13.95 -3.07 -0.15
N LEU A 173 -12.86 -3.55 -0.77
CA LEU A 173 -11.59 -3.78 -0.12
C LEU A 173 -10.45 -3.13 -0.90
N VAL A 174 -9.73 -2.21 -0.26
CA VAL A 174 -8.42 -1.74 -0.72
C VAL A 174 -7.34 -2.22 0.22
N LYS A 175 -6.35 -2.94 -0.31
CA LYS A 175 -5.32 -3.59 0.52
C LYS A 175 -3.93 -3.49 -0.08
N GLY A 176 -3.04 -2.84 0.65
CA GLY A 176 -1.61 -2.81 0.38
C GLY A 176 -0.83 -3.66 1.37
N ILE A 177 0.11 -4.47 0.87
CA ILE A 177 0.98 -5.31 1.69
C ILE A 177 2.44 -5.21 1.21
N ALA A 178 3.33 -4.82 2.11
CA ALA A 178 4.77 -4.96 1.95
C ALA A 178 5.33 -6.04 2.88
N SER A 179 6.16 -6.92 2.34
CA SER A 179 6.83 -7.97 3.11
C SER A 179 8.30 -8.06 2.71
N LEU A 180 9.16 -7.61 3.63
CA LEU A 180 10.60 -7.66 3.47
C LEU A 180 11.13 -8.74 4.42
N SER A 181 12.09 -9.56 3.98
CA SER A 181 12.68 -10.60 4.83
C SER A 181 14.10 -11.00 4.41
N GLY A 182 14.88 -11.50 5.36
CA GLY A 182 16.24 -11.99 5.12
C GLY A 182 17.32 -10.91 5.07
N LEU A 183 16.94 -9.64 5.20
CA LEU A 183 17.83 -8.48 5.02
C LEU A 183 18.92 -8.45 6.10
N SER A 184 20.18 -8.26 5.69
CA SER A 184 21.31 -8.25 6.63
C SER A 184 21.36 -6.94 7.41
N ALA A 185 21.38 -7.03 8.74
CA ALA A 185 21.53 -5.87 9.63
C ALA A 185 22.92 -5.20 9.57
N SER A 186 23.87 -5.73 8.80
CA SER A 186 25.27 -5.27 8.78
C SER A 186 25.55 -4.10 7.83
N ASP A 187 24.64 -3.80 6.91
CA ASP A 187 24.74 -2.63 6.02
C ASP A 187 23.36 -1.95 5.97
N PRO A 188 23.17 -0.79 6.64
CA PRO A 188 21.88 -0.13 6.75
C PRO A 188 21.54 0.57 5.42
N GLY A 189 21.21 -0.21 4.40
CA GLY A 189 20.48 0.31 3.25
C GLY A 189 19.17 0.96 3.69
N THR A 190 18.71 1.96 2.94
CA THR A 190 17.39 2.56 3.11
C THR A 190 16.35 1.65 2.48
N ALA A 191 15.78 0.72 3.24
CA ALA A 191 14.60 0.01 2.78
C ALA A 191 13.36 0.75 3.28
N PHE A 192 12.38 1.01 2.43
CA PHE A 192 11.03 1.40 2.85
C PHE A 192 10.09 0.25 2.56
N GLY A 193 9.07 0.08 3.38
CA GLY A 193 8.22 -1.10 3.35
C GLY A 193 6.81 -0.74 3.74
N ASP A 194 6.09 -0.03 2.88
CA ASP A 194 4.78 0.51 3.21
C ASP A 194 3.65 -0.34 2.66
N GLY A 195 2.57 -0.44 3.42
CA GLY A 195 1.34 -1.07 2.93
C GLY A 195 0.81 -0.29 1.73
N ILE A 196 0.43 0.96 1.97
CA ILE A 196 -0.04 1.91 0.96
C ILE A 196 0.73 3.21 1.15
N GLN A 197 1.36 3.72 0.09
CA GLN A 197 2.11 4.97 0.11
C GLN A 197 1.64 5.92 -1.00
N GLY A 198 1.24 7.13 -0.64
CA GLY A 198 0.77 8.13 -1.58
C GLY A 198 -0.58 7.78 -2.22
N GLY A 199 -1.10 8.74 -2.97
CA GLY A 199 -2.33 8.56 -3.75
C GLY A 199 -3.63 8.90 -3.02
N ILE A 200 -4.74 8.53 -3.65
CA ILE A 200 -6.10 8.86 -3.24
C ILE A 200 -6.94 7.58 -3.29
N ILE A 201 -7.66 7.31 -2.21
CA ILE A 201 -8.64 6.22 -2.11
C ILE A 201 -9.99 6.84 -1.81
N ASP A 202 -10.97 6.58 -2.67
CA ASP A 202 -12.39 6.93 -2.47
C ASP A 202 -13.20 5.63 -2.57
N THR A 203 -13.71 5.16 -1.43
CA THR A 203 -14.42 3.87 -1.40
C THR A 203 -15.90 3.99 -1.76
N GLY A 204 -16.49 5.18 -1.57
CA GLY A 204 -17.86 5.48 -1.95
C GLY A 204 -18.91 4.98 -0.96
N ASP A 205 -20.05 4.47 -1.43
CA ASP A 205 -21.13 4.03 -0.52
C ASP A 205 -20.98 2.53 -0.21
N GLY A 206 -20.72 2.13 1.03
CA GLY A 206 -20.39 0.75 1.36
C GLY A 206 -20.09 0.54 2.83
N ALA A 207 -19.94 -0.72 3.25
CA ALA A 207 -19.19 -1.00 4.47
C ALA A 207 -17.81 -1.48 4.04
N ASP A 208 -16.93 -0.51 3.81
CA ASP A 208 -15.66 -0.64 3.12
C ASP A 208 -14.52 -0.93 4.07
N THR A 209 -13.43 -1.41 3.50
CA THR A 209 -12.24 -1.75 4.28
C THR A 209 -10.97 -1.33 3.57
N VAL A 210 -10.18 -0.48 4.22
CA VAL A 210 -8.84 -0.10 3.78
C VAL A 210 -7.79 -0.71 4.71
N ILE A 211 -6.86 -1.47 4.14
CA ILE A 211 -5.83 -2.19 4.90
C ILE A 211 -4.44 -1.82 4.39
N GLY A 212 -3.65 -1.19 5.26
CA GLY A 212 -2.23 -0.92 5.04
C GLY A 212 -1.36 -1.81 5.92
N LEU A 213 -0.62 -2.74 5.33
CA LEU A 213 0.34 -3.60 6.04
C LEU A 213 1.76 -3.35 5.53
N GLY A 214 2.50 -2.50 6.24
CA GLY A 214 3.93 -2.36 6.06
C GLY A 214 4.70 -3.57 6.55
N ALA A 215 5.99 -3.61 6.23
CA ALA A 215 6.89 -4.67 6.65
C ALA A 215 7.15 -4.67 8.17
N ASP A 216 7.11 -5.88 8.76
CA ASP A 216 7.47 -6.11 10.17
C ASP A 216 8.99 -6.21 10.33
N ILE A 217 9.72 -5.16 9.95
CA ILE A 217 11.15 -5.03 10.19
C ILE A 217 11.41 -3.69 10.87
N SER A 218 11.96 -3.73 12.08
CA SER A 218 12.68 -2.59 12.64
C SER A 218 14.01 -2.48 11.88
N LEU A 219 14.01 -1.63 10.86
CA LEU A 219 15.17 -1.41 10.03
C LEU A 219 16.23 -0.67 10.87
N ASN A 220 17.41 -1.26 11.01
CA ASN A 220 18.54 -0.62 11.72
C ASN A 220 19.18 0.54 10.91
N GLY A 221 18.44 1.12 9.96
CA GLY A 221 18.82 2.22 9.07
C GLY A 221 17.81 3.38 9.13
N SER A 222 17.88 4.34 8.20
CA SER A 222 16.94 5.49 8.13
C SER A 222 15.64 5.19 7.38
N GLY A 223 15.43 3.95 6.94
CA GLY A 223 14.20 3.52 6.28
C GLY A 223 13.05 3.40 7.28
N THR A 224 11.84 3.72 6.83
CA THR A 224 10.61 3.60 7.63
C THR A 224 9.69 2.55 7.03
N SER A 225 8.74 2.09 7.83
CA SER A 225 7.76 1.11 7.39
C SER A 225 6.44 1.43 8.05
N GLU A 226 5.53 1.93 7.25
CA GLU A 226 4.21 2.39 7.64
C GLU A 226 3.14 1.43 7.12
N GLY A 227 2.01 1.34 7.83
CA GLY A 227 0.82 0.74 7.25
C GLY A 227 0.30 1.59 6.08
N LEU A 228 0.09 2.88 6.34
CA LEU A 228 -0.32 3.90 5.39
C LEU A 228 0.62 5.12 5.50
N ASP A 229 1.20 5.59 4.40
CA ASP A 229 2.01 6.81 4.36
C ASP A 229 1.50 7.77 3.29
N SER A 230 1.46 9.07 3.61
CA SER A 230 1.18 10.16 2.67
C SER A 230 -0.08 9.96 1.80
N THR A 231 -1.09 9.25 2.33
CA THR A 231 -2.29 8.82 1.60
C THR A 231 -3.51 9.66 2.01
N VAL A 232 -4.41 9.93 1.07
CA VAL A 232 -5.73 10.51 1.35
C VAL A 232 -6.81 9.44 1.16
N ILE A 233 -7.67 9.28 2.16
CA ILE A 233 -8.77 8.30 2.18
C ILE A 233 -10.09 9.00 2.46
N ASP A 234 -11.07 8.76 1.60
CA ASP A 234 -12.46 9.15 1.74
C ASP A 234 -13.32 7.88 1.78
N LEU A 235 -13.91 7.59 2.94
CA LEU A 235 -14.66 6.35 3.18
C LEU A 235 -16.13 6.44 2.74
N GLY A 236 -16.63 7.65 2.45
CA GLY A 236 -17.95 7.81 1.84
C GLY A 236 -19.13 7.58 2.77
N SER A 237 -19.85 6.47 2.66
CA SER A 237 -21.04 6.21 3.51
C SER A 237 -21.25 4.75 3.81
N GLY A 238 -21.20 4.43 5.09
CA GLY A 238 -21.56 3.16 5.72
C GLY A 238 -20.62 2.92 6.89
N ASN A 239 -20.50 1.68 7.35
CA ASN A 239 -19.70 1.41 8.54
C ASN A 239 -18.34 0.91 8.09
N ASP A 240 -17.38 1.81 7.97
CA ASP A 240 -16.12 1.57 7.30
C ASP A 240 -15.02 1.18 8.29
N THR A 241 -13.95 0.58 7.76
CA THR A 241 -12.82 0.16 8.58
C THR A 241 -11.50 0.51 7.93
N VAL A 242 -10.64 1.19 8.68
CA VAL A 242 -9.22 1.36 8.34
C VAL A 242 -8.39 0.55 9.31
N PHE A 243 -7.54 -0.34 8.77
CA PHE A 243 -6.56 -1.09 9.55
C PHE A 243 -5.15 -0.82 9.03
N ALA A 244 -4.28 -0.27 9.88
CA ALA A 244 -2.94 0.11 9.48
C ALA A 244 -1.88 -0.40 10.47
N ARG A 245 -0.85 -1.09 9.96
CA ARG A 245 0.29 -1.63 10.73
C ARG A 245 1.57 -1.54 9.91
N GLY A 246 2.67 -1.14 10.53
CA GLY A 246 4.01 -1.14 9.96
C GLY A 246 5.07 -1.25 11.05
N GLY A 247 6.32 -1.50 10.68
CA GLY A 247 7.43 -1.63 11.62
C GLY A 247 7.76 -0.34 12.38
N ALA A 248 7.48 0.82 11.78
CA ALA A 248 7.69 2.14 12.36
C ALA A 248 6.39 2.73 12.93
N ALA A 249 5.32 2.75 12.16
CA ALA A 249 4.00 3.24 12.57
C ALA A 249 2.87 2.53 11.82
N GLY A 250 1.64 2.64 12.31
CA GLY A 250 0.50 2.28 11.47
C GLY A 250 0.22 3.33 10.42
N ILE A 251 0.32 4.63 10.74
CA ILE A 251 0.11 5.71 9.76
C ILE A 251 1.16 6.83 9.83
N SER A 252 1.41 7.50 8.70
CA SER A 252 2.26 8.69 8.63
C SER A 252 1.74 9.68 7.57
N HIS A 253 1.59 10.96 7.92
CA HIS A 253 1.09 12.00 7.00
C HIS A 253 -0.23 11.66 6.27
N VAL A 254 -1.13 10.91 6.92
CA VAL A 254 -2.39 10.45 6.31
C VAL A 254 -3.52 11.45 6.58
N LEU A 255 -4.45 11.56 5.64
CA LEU A 255 -5.76 12.20 5.83
C LEU A 255 -6.86 11.15 5.63
N ILE A 256 -7.72 10.96 6.62
CA ILE A 256 -8.86 10.04 6.57
C ILE A 256 -10.14 10.80 6.91
N ASP A 257 -11.15 10.72 6.05
CA ASP A 257 -12.50 11.22 6.28
C ASP A 257 -13.51 10.06 6.23
N GLY A 258 -14.07 9.70 7.39
CA GLY A 258 -15.07 8.64 7.59
C GLY A 258 -16.47 8.99 7.09
N ARG A 259 -16.75 10.29 7.00
CA ARG A 259 -18.02 10.85 6.51
C ARG A 259 -19.28 10.37 7.23
N ARG A 260 -19.88 9.22 6.92
CA ARG A 260 -21.19 8.83 7.48
C ARG A 260 -21.22 7.34 7.79
N GLY A 261 -21.52 7.04 9.05
CA GLY A 261 -21.73 5.70 9.57
C GLY A 261 -20.88 5.51 10.81
N ASP A 262 -20.90 4.30 11.37
CA ASP A 262 -20.13 4.01 12.59
C ASP A 262 -18.78 3.41 12.19
N ASP A 263 -17.76 4.26 12.08
CA ASP A 263 -16.45 3.89 11.50
C ASP A 263 -15.45 3.38 12.53
N LEU A 264 -14.54 2.54 12.06
CA LEU A 264 -13.46 1.98 12.86
C LEU A 264 -12.07 2.31 12.28
N PHE A 265 -11.30 3.10 13.03
CA PHE A 265 -9.92 3.42 12.70
C PHE A 265 -8.98 2.64 13.62
N ASP A 266 -8.46 1.50 13.17
CA ASP A 266 -7.43 0.74 13.87
C ASP A 266 -6.04 1.04 13.29
N VAL A 267 -5.44 2.12 13.75
CA VAL A 267 -4.18 2.65 13.20
C VAL A 267 -2.96 2.41 14.08
N ASN A 268 -3.11 1.85 15.29
CA ASN A 268 -2.02 1.52 16.22
C ASN A 268 -1.19 2.73 16.73
N SER A 269 -0.50 3.45 15.85
CA SER A 269 0.33 4.63 16.15
C SER A 269 0.55 5.43 14.87
N GLY A 270 0.95 6.70 14.99
CA GLY A 270 1.35 7.47 13.82
C GLY A 270 1.02 8.95 13.81
N THR A 271 1.05 9.53 12.62
CA THR A 271 0.60 10.90 12.35
C THR A 271 -0.43 10.98 11.25
N GLY A 272 -1.26 12.02 11.34
CA GLY A 272 -2.23 12.32 10.33
C GLY A 272 -3.42 13.09 10.88
N THR A 273 -4.45 13.18 10.07
CA THR A 273 -5.76 13.69 10.44
C THR A 273 -6.78 12.58 10.23
N LEU A 274 -7.55 12.26 11.27
CA LEU A 274 -8.70 11.36 11.19
C LEU A 274 -9.95 12.13 11.57
N ASN A 275 -10.91 12.15 10.67
CA ASN A 275 -12.24 12.70 10.92
C ASN A 275 -13.25 11.56 10.84
N GLY A 276 -13.97 11.24 11.92
CA GLY A 276 -15.00 10.19 11.90
C GLY A 276 -16.22 10.57 11.06
N GLY A 277 -16.56 11.86 11.01
CA GLY A 277 -17.78 12.33 10.37
C GLY A 277 -19.02 12.20 11.24
N PHE A 278 -20.08 11.60 10.68
CA PHE A 278 -21.38 11.43 11.31
C PHE A 278 -21.62 9.97 11.68
N GLY A 279 -21.57 9.67 12.96
CA GLY A 279 -21.94 8.37 13.52
C GLY A 279 -21.36 8.22 14.92
N ASP A 280 -21.29 6.99 15.40
CA ASP A 280 -20.52 6.65 16.60
C ASP A 280 -19.17 6.05 16.17
N ASP A 281 -18.14 6.91 16.08
CA ASP A 281 -16.85 6.55 15.50
C ASP A 281 -15.83 6.11 16.55
N ARG A 282 -14.97 5.15 16.19
CA ARG A 282 -13.97 4.58 17.10
C ARG A 282 -12.55 4.59 16.55
N LEU A 283 -11.62 5.11 17.37
CA LEU A 283 -10.18 5.02 17.15
C LEU A 283 -9.53 3.98 18.07
N ILE A 284 -8.69 3.11 17.52
CA ILE A 284 -7.85 2.18 18.27
C ILE A 284 -6.38 2.59 18.13
N LEU A 285 -5.75 2.85 19.28
CA LEU A 285 -4.32 3.11 19.41
C LEU A 285 -3.68 2.03 20.29
N ALA A 286 -2.39 1.80 20.08
CA ALA A 286 -1.60 0.91 20.90
C ALA A 286 -1.33 1.53 22.29
N LYS A 287 -0.66 0.78 23.16
CA LYS A 287 -0.23 1.23 24.51
C LYS A 287 -1.42 1.60 25.40
N ASN A 288 -1.14 2.17 26.56
CA ASN A 288 -2.18 2.63 27.49
C ASN A 288 -2.52 4.10 27.21
N SER A 289 -3.72 4.53 27.60
CA SER A 289 -4.12 5.94 27.49
C SER A 289 -3.17 6.91 28.21
N THR A 290 -2.50 6.49 29.29
CA THR A 290 -1.53 7.32 30.03
C THR A 290 -0.22 7.58 29.30
N ASP A 291 0.03 6.88 28.20
CA ASP A 291 1.21 7.07 27.35
C ASP A 291 1.01 8.23 26.36
N TYR A 292 -0.20 8.80 26.30
CA TYR A 292 -0.56 9.88 25.40
C TYR A 292 -0.91 11.18 26.13
N GLU A 293 -0.59 12.30 25.50
CA GLU A 293 -1.08 13.63 25.85
C GLU A 293 -2.27 13.97 24.94
N PHE A 294 -3.36 14.45 25.55
CA PHE A 294 -4.59 14.83 24.85
C PHE A 294 -4.83 16.32 25.00
N ILE A 295 -5.03 17.01 23.87
CA ILE A 295 -5.25 18.46 23.83
C ILE A 295 -6.59 18.72 23.14
N ASP A 296 -7.56 19.24 23.88
CA ASP A 296 -8.84 19.70 23.33
C ASP A 296 -8.64 20.93 22.44
N THR A 297 -9.18 20.87 21.22
CA THR A 297 -9.14 21.97 20.25
C THR A 297 -10.53 22.44 19.80
N GLY A 298 -11.61 21.77 20.25
CA GLY A 298 -12.97 22.05 19.83
C GLY A 298 -13.95 20.92 20.11
N VAL A 299 -15.20 21.10 19.68
CA VAL A 299 -16.25 20.09 19.89
C VAL A 299 -15.86 18.78 19.18
N HIS A 300 -15.68 17.72 19.97
CA HIS A 300 -15.19 16.41 19.54
C HIS A 300 -13.94 16.48 18.66
N SER A 301 -13.07 17.47 18.89
CA SER A 301 -11.86 17.67 18.08
C SER A 301 -10.66 17.90 18.96
N GLY A 302 -9.55 17.22 18.68
CA GLY A 302 -8.38 17.30 19.53
C GLY A 302 -7.10 16.87 18.85
N THR A 303 -6.01 17.02 19.59
CA THR A 303 -4.69 16.52 19.21
C THR A 303 -4.25 15.46 20.21
N ILE A 304 -3.73 14.34 19.70
CA ILE A 304 -3.12 13.28 20.49
C ILE A 304 -1.62 13.27 20.18
N ALA A 305 -0.79 13.27 21.22
CA ALA A 305 0.66 13.18 21.11
C ALA A 305 1.20 12.01 21.94
N ASP A 306 2.19 11.27 21.43
CA ASP A 306 2.90 10.26 22.22
C ASP A 306 3.85 10.94 23.22
N SER A 307 3.64 10.68 24.51
CA SER A 307 4.39 11.34 25.60
C SER A 307 5.87 10.94 25.65
N ALA A 308 6.25 9.84 25.01
CA ALA A 308 7.63 9.35 24.98
C ALA A 308 8.53 10.12 23.99
N THR A 309 7.94 10.81 23.01
CA THR A 309 8.65 11.56 21.95
C THR A 309 8.69 13.06 22.27
N SER A 310 9.25 13.42 23.43
CA SER A 310 9.46 14.83 23.79
C SER A 310 10.60 15.44 22.96
N GLY A 311 10.32 15.94 21.76
CA GLY A 311 11.30 16.65 20.94
C GLY A 311 10.86 16.92 19.50
N ASP A 312 10.20 15.94 18.89
CA ASP A 312 9.58 15.99 17.56
C ASP A 312 8.19 15.36 17.69
N ALA A 313 7.28 16.04 18.40
CA ALA A 313 5.95 15.50 18.64
C ALA A 313 5.21 15.42 17.29
N THR A 314 5.18 14.22 16.76
CA THR A 314 4.33 13.78 15.69
C THR A 314 2.91 13.69 16.25
N TYR A 315 1.99 14.48 15.69
CA TYR A 315 0.64 14.66 16.22
C TYR A 315 -0.40 13.91 15.39
N LEU A 316 -1.35 13.29 16.08
CA LEU A 316 -2.60 12.81 15.49
C LEU A 316 -3.66 13.89 15.71
N LEU A 317 -4.21 14.43 14.63
CA LEU A 317 -5.36 15.32 14.67
C LEU A 317 -6.62 14.46 14.55
N VAL A 318 -7.53 14.57 15.51
CA VAL A 318 -8.79 13.83 15.50
C VAL A 318 -9.96 14.80 15.50
N GLY A 319 -10.99 14.48 14.72
CA GLY A 319 -12.26 15.20 14.65
C GLY A 319 -13.42 14.20 14.64
N THR A 320 -14.48 14.53 15.38
CA THR A 320 -15.73 13.74 15.49
C THR A 320 -15.44 12.26 15.70
N ILE A 321 -14.67 11.94 16.75
CA ILE A 321 -14.45 10.56 17.20
C ILE A 321 -14.99 10.46 18.64
N GLU A 322 -15.95 9.58 18.84
CA GLU A 322 -16.68 9.44 20.11
C GLU A 322 -15.95 8.49 21.07
N GLU A 323 -15.33 7.43 20.55
CA GLU A 323 -14.70 6.38 21.35
C GLU A 323 -13.23 6.12 20.99
N PHE A 324 -12.42 5.87 22.02
CA PHE A 324 -11.00 5.58 21.91
C PHE A 324 -10.68 4.29 22.66
N THR A 325 -10.03 3.34 22.00
CA THR A 325 -9.61 2.07 22.61
C THR A 325 -8.08 1.99 22.69
N PHE A 326 -7.61 1.58 23.86
CA PHE A 326 -6.21 1.37 24.23
C PHE A 326 -6.07 0.01 24.94
N ASP A 327 -4.84 -0.39 25.27
CA ASP A 327 -4.56 -1.63 26.00
C ASP A 327 -5.22 -1.67 27.39
N ASN A 328 -5.42 -0.51 28.02
CA ASN A 328 -6.03 -0.37 29.34
C ASN A 328 -7.56 -0.14 29.32
N GLY A 329 -8.19 -0.12 28.16
CA GLY A 329 -9.65 -0.05 28.02
C GLY A 329 -10.15 0.93 26.96
N THR A 330 -11.47 1.13 26.97
CA THR A 330 -12.17 2.05 26.07
C THR A 330 -12.64 3.29 26.85
N PHE A 331 -12.46 4.45 26.25
CA PHE A 331 -12.74 5.75 26.84
C PHE A 331 -13.52 6.61 25.84
N THR A 332 -14.39 7.48 26.34
CA THR A 332 -15.09 8.48 25.52
C THR A 332 -14.19 9.70 25.30
N PHE A 333 -14.47 10.50 24.27
CA PHE A 333 -13.80 11.79 24.04
C PHE A 333 -13.70 12.65 25.32
N ASP A 334 -14.82 12.85 26.01
CA ASP A 334 -14.91 13.66 27.24
C ASP A 334 -14.01 13.17 28.38
N GLN A 335 -13.71 11.88 28.44
CA GLN A 335 -12.86 11.30 29.47
C GLN A 335 -11.38 11.57 29.24
N LEU A 336 -10.98 11.80 27.99
CA LEU A 336 -9.57 11.97 27.60
C LEU A 336 -9.20 13.43 27.39
N PHE A 337 -10.05 14.20 26.69
CA PHE A 337 -9.71 15.55 26.22
C PHE A 337 -10.12 16.67 27.20
N MET A 338 -11.05 16.39 28.12
CA MET A 338 -11.52 17.38 29.11
C MET A 338 -11.05 17.09 30.54
N ALA A 339 -10.00 16.27 30.69
CA ALA A 339 -9.43 15.83 31.98
C ALA A 339 -8.43 16.82 32.60
#